data_AF-A0A8S3HMP2-F1
#
_entry.id   AF-A0A8S3HMP2-F1
#
_cell.length_a   1.000
_cell.length_b   1.000
_cell.length_c   1.000
_cell.angle_alpha   90.00
_cell.angle_beta   90.00
_cell.angle_gamma   90.00
#
_symmetry.space_group_name_H-M   'P 1'
#
loop_
_entity.id
_entity.type
_entity.pdbx_description
1 polymer ?
#
loop_
_entity_poly.entity_id
_entity_poly.type
_entity_poly.pdbx_seq_one_letter_code
_entity_poly.pdbx_strand_id
1 'polypeptide(L)'
;MNQPVTRGAPTSFRGRTMHTERPQLPRNNNNLLDENDETQQQQEQRPVHVGDGFHMFTPSTTKREQMRRQAENEQRRYEAHLESKRLHGIHEVHRLGGDGISEEEVRQRQAEKFRREKLQRLEKSHQDQIQQKQQEEKDIEVKKQAARLQTMENEKKVRTDQIRDSDRRVTMDRLTHQYDDMNISSDTNQTRSHSETLKSEKLSTLREMLPHIDDQTLQYHLEIYNGNIDAIVSELVAN
;
A
#
# COMPACT_ATOMS: atom_id res chain seq x y z
N MET A 1 -8.79 -0.80 26.15
CA MET A 1 -7.86 -1.82 25.63
C MET A 1 -7.35 -1.33 24.28
N ASN A 2 -6.04 -1.04 24.22
CA ASN A 2 -5.33 -0.50 23.07
C ASN A 2 -4.77 -1.63 22.20
N GLN A 3 -4.87 -1.51 20.88
CA GLN A 3 -4.08 -2.27 19.90
C GLN A 3 -3.67 -1.29 18.77
N PRO A 4 -2.37 -1.18 18.41
CA PRO A 4 -1.87 -0.27 17.38
C PRO A 4 -1.77 -0.93 16.00
N VAL A 5 -2.05 -0.17 14.94
CA VAL A 5 -1.82 -0.61 13.54
C VAL A 5 -0.50 -0.03 13.03
N THR A 6 0.31 -0.92 12.47
CA THR A 6 1.71 -0.77 12.10
C THR A 6 1.92 0.00 10.78
N ARG A 7 2.98 0.83 10.77
CA ARG A 7 3.48 1.60 9.62
C ARG A 7 4.26 0.71 8.66
N GLY A 8 3.88 0.70 7.39
CA GLY A 8 4.68 0.10 6.30
C GLY A 8 5.80 1.04 5.85
N ALA A 9 7.03 0.52 5.81
CA ALA A 9 8.25 1.19 5.38
C ALA A 9 8.52 1.00 3.87
N PRO A 10 9.36 1.85 3.24
CA PRO A 10 9.48 1.96 1.78
C PRO A 10 10.44 0.93 1.17
N THR A 11 10.06 0.40 0.00
CA THR A 11 10.91 -0.47 -0.82
C THR A 11 11.91 0.35 -1.63
N SER A 12 13.19 0.06 -1.40
CA SER A 12 14.33 0.50 -2.19
C SER A 12 14.50 -0.39 -3.43
N PHE A 13 14.84 0.19 -4.59
CA PHE A 13 15.44 -0.58 -5.68
C PHE A 13 16.44 0.24 -6.52
N ARG A 14 17.71 -0.11 -6.28
CA ARG A 14 18.92 -0.09 -7.12
C ARG A 14 18.82 0.37 -8.58
N GLY A 15 19.60 1.42 -8.90
CA GLY A 15 20.89 1.32 -9.61
C GLY A 15 20.91 0.89 -11.09
N ARG A 16 21.33 1.81 -11.97
CA ARG A 16 22.15 1.49 -13.14
C ARG A 16 22.94 2.72 -13.62
N THR A 17 24.24 2.69 -13.39
CA THR A 17 25.25 3.57 -14.00
C THR A 17 25.54 3.07 -15.41
N MET A 18 25.39 3.91 -16.43
CA MET A 18 25.78 3.60 -17.80
C MET A 18 27.16 4.21 -18.09
N HIS A 19 28.07 3.36 -18.54
CA HIS A 19 29.44 3.66 -18.93
C HIS A 19 29.50 4.60 -20.13
N THR A 20 30.37 5.61 -20.04
CA THR A 20 30.83 6.45 -21.15
C THR A 20 31.94 5.74 -21.92
N GLU A 21 31.69 5.37 -23.18
CA GLU A 21 32.75 4.98 -24.13
C GLU A 21 33.03 6.13 -25.11
N ARG A 22 34.32 6.41 -25.30
CA ARG A 22 34.89 7.52 -26.06
C ARG A 22 35.48 6.95 -27.37
N PRO A 23 35.17 7.47 -28.57
CA PRO A 23 35.80 6.98 -29.80
C PRO A 23 37.21 7.56 -29.98
N GLN A 24 38.16 6.71 -30.37
CA GLN A 24 39.53 7.07 -30.73
C GLN A 24 39.63 7.53 -32.20
N LEU A 25 40.50 8.50 -32.47
CA LEU A 25 40.82 9.02 -33.82
C LEU A 25 41.94 8.20 -34.50
N PRO A 26 41.95 8.07 -35.84
CA PRO A 26 43.01 7.35 -36.56
C PRO A 26 44.28 8.19 -36.77
N ARG A 27 45.40 7.47 -36.83
CA ARG A 27 46.80 7.91 -36.87
C ARG A 27 47.25 8.18 -38.32
N ASN A 28 47.91 9.31 -38.56
CA ASN A 28 48.42 9.76 -39.86
C ASN A 28 49.83 9.18 -40.12
N ASN A 29 50.09 8.63 -41.32
CA ASN A 29 51.39 8.08 -41.73
C ASN A 29 51.97 8.91 -42.90
N ASN A 30 53.05 9.63 -42.62
CA ASN A 30 53.96 10.25 -43.60
C ASN A 30 54.88 9.19 -44.21
N ASN A 31 55.22 9.30 -45.51
CA ASN A 31 56.43 8.76 -46.15
C ASN A 31 56.73 9.60 -47.42
N LEU A 32 57.85 10.34 -47.46
CA LEU A 32 59.19 10.00 -48.03
C LEU A 32 59.22 10.21 -49.56
N LEU A 33 59.76 11.33 -50.08
CA LEU A 33 61.16 11.59 -50.47
C LEU A 33 61.72 10.56 -51.47
N ASP A 34 62.01 11.01 -52.69
CA ASP A 34 63.03 10.38 -53.54
C ASP A 34 63.83 11.46 -54.30
N GLU A 35 65.13 11.21 -54.35
CA GLU A 35 66.25 12.09 -54.68
C GLU A 35 66.77 11.85 -56.11
N ASN A 36 67.47 12.86 -56.65
CA ASN A 36 68.60 12.81 -57.60
C ASN A 36 68.48 12.02 -58.93
N ASP A 37 68.77 12.69 -60.05
CA ASP A 37 70.09 12.49 -60.68
C ASP A 37 70.43 13.52 -61.76
N GLU A 38 71.68 13.96 -61.71
CA GLU A 38 72.35 14.89 -62.61
C GLU A 38 72.80 14.18 -63.90
N THR A 39 72.87 14.92 -65.02
CA THR A 39 73.94 14.66 -66.01
C THR A 39 74.27 15.94 -66.77
N GLN A 40 75.48 16.45 -66.50
CA GLN A 40 76.12 17.57 -67.18
C GLN A 40 76.67 17.11 -68.54
N GLN A 41 76.48 17.91 -69.59
CA GLN A 41 77.37 17.88 -70.76
C GLN A 41 78.04 19.25 -70.90
N GLN A 42 79.35 19.26 -70.67
CA GLN A 42 80.24 20.42 -70.84
C GLN A 42 80.67 20.49 -72.31
N GLN A 43 80.37 21.61 -72.98
CA GLN A 43 81.07 22.03 -74.20
C GLN A 43 81.90 23.26 -73.86
N GLU A 44 83.23 23.10 -73.94
CA GLU A 44 84.21 24.17 -73.79
C GLU A 44 84.12 25.15 -74.96
N GLN A 45 83.68 26.39 -74.69
CA GLN A 45 83.95 27.53 -75.56
C GLN A 45 84.87 28.50 -74.82
N ARG A 46 86.07 28.74 -75.38
CA ARG A 46 87.06 29.67 -74.83
C ARG A 46 86.51 31.11 -74.86
N PRO A 47 86.61 31.90 -73.78
CA PRO A 47 86.18 33.29 -73.80
C PRO A 47 87.28 34.21 -74.36
N VAL A 48 86.91 35.05 -75.33
CA VAL A 48 87.71 36.20 -75.77
C VAL A 48 87.52 37.31 -74.74
N HIS A 49 88.59 37.71 -74.06
CA HIS A 49 88.57 38.83 -73.11
C HIS A 49 88.72 40.17 -73.83
N VAL A 50 87.71 41.05 -73.71
CA VAL A 50 87.82 42.46 -74.06
C VAL A 50 87.12 43.30 -72.98
N GLY A 51 87.92 44.08 -72.24
CA GLY A 51 87.54 45.41 -71.74
C GLY A 51 86.78 45.50 -70.40
N ASP A 52 87.30 46.38 -69.53
CA ASP A 52 86.78 46.81 -68.24
C ASP A 52 85.25 46.96 -68.13
N GLY A 53 84.71 46.37 -67.06
CA GLY A 53 83.34 46.56 -66.59
C GLY A 53 82.77 45.25 -66.05
N PHE A 54 82.39 45.21 -64.78
CA PHE A 54 81.80 44.05 -64.11
C PHE A 54 80.83 43.29 -65.03
N HIS A 55 81.25 42.13 -65.54
CA HIS A 55 80.39 41.29 -66.38
C HIS A 55 79.36 40.60 -65.50
N MET A 56 78.16 41.18 -65.40
CA MET A 56 77.00 40.45 -64.88
C MET A 56 76.58 39.41 -65.92
N PHE A 57 77.04 38.18 -65.75
CA PHE A 57 76.54 37.05 -66.52
C PHE A 57 75.07 36.80 -66.16
N THR A 58 74.14 37.19 -67.03
CA THR A 58 72.74 36.83 -66.86
C THR A 58 72.63 35.29 -66.82
N PRO A 59 71.84 34.71 -65.91
CA PRO A 59 71.68 33.27 -65.84
C PRO A 59 71.24 32.73 -67.21
N SER A 60 71.81 31.57 -67.58
CA SER A 60 71.43 30.84 -68.79
C SER A 60 69.92 30.67 -68.84
N THR A 61 69.35 30.58 -70.05
CA THR A 61 67.91 30.39 -70.26
C THR A 61 67.36 29.21 -69.43
N THR A 62 68.15 28.14 -69.31
CA THR A 62 67.86 26.97 -68.46
C THR A 62 67.74 27.32 -66.97
N LYS A 63 68.67 28.11 -66.41
CA LYS A 63 68.63 28.54 -65.01
C LYS A 63 67.45 29.49 -64.76
N ARG A 64 67.12 30.36 -65.71
CA ARG A 64 65.92 31.22 -65.63
C ARG A 64 64.63 30.41 -65.61
N GLU A 65 64.52 29.38 -66.44
CA GLU A 65 63.34 28.51 -66.47
C GLU A 65 63.23 27.67 -65.19
N GLN A 66 64.35 27.16 -64.67
CA GLN A 66 64.39 26.44 -63.39
C GLN A 66 63.96 27.33 -62.22
N MET A 67 64.47 28.56 -62.13
CA MET A 67 64.05 29.51 -61.10
C MET A 67 62.56 29.86 -61.20
N ARG A 68 62.04 30.02 -62.43
CA ARG A 68 60.62 30.27 -62.64
C ARG A 68 59.76 29.09 -62.18
N ARG A 69 60.12 27.86 -62.54
CA ARG A 69 59.40 26.65 -62.10
C ARG A 69 59.45 26.48 -60.58
N GLN A 70 60.59 26.80 -59.96
CA GLN A 70 60.72 26.75 -58.51
C GLN A 70 59.81 27.78 -57.84
N ALA A 71 59.78 29.01 -58.32
CA ALA A 71 58.89 30.06 -57.81
C ALA A 71 57.40 29.69 -57.96
N GLU A 72 57.00 29.16 -59.11
CA GLU A 72 55.62 28.70 -59.35
C GLU A 72 55.23 27.55 -58.38
N ASN A 73 56.15 26.63 -58.10
CA ASN A 73 55.93 25.54 -57.15
C ASN A 73 55.82 26.02 -55.70
N GLU A 74 56.69 26.95 -55.29
CA GLU A 74 56.64 27.55 -53.95
C GLU A 74 55.35 28.32 -53.74
N GLN A 75 54.90 29.08 -54.74
CA GLN A 75 53.65 29.83 -54.68
C GLN A 75 52.44 28.89 -54.57
N ARG A 76 52.38 27.82 -55.38
CA ARG A 76 51.30 26.82 -55.28
C ARG A 76 51.26 26.14 -53.90
N ARG A 77 52.42 25.80 -53.34
CA ARG A 77 52.51 25.20 -51.99
C ARG A 77 52.02 26.16 -50.91
N TYR A 78 52.35 27.44 -51.04
CA TYR A 78 51.90 28.47 -50.11
C TYR A 78 50.38 28.67 -50.15
N GLU A 79 49.79 28.72 -51.34
CA GLU A 79 48.33 28.83 -51.53
C GLU A 79 47.59 27.61 -50.97
N ALA A 80 48.06 26.39 -51.26
CA ALA A 80 47.49 25.17 -50.69
C ALA A 80 47.59 25.13 -49.15
N HIS A 81 48.68 25.66 -48.59
CA HIS A 81 48.84 25.78 -47.15
C HIS A 81 47.87 26.82 -46.55
N LEU A 82 47.64 27.95 -47.22
CA LEU A 82 46.63 28.93 -46.81
C LEU A 82 45.22 28.35 -46.87
N GLU A 83 44.87 27.60 -47.92
CA GLU A 83 43.57 26.96 -48.04
C GLU A 83 43.36 25.87 -46.97
N SER A 84 44.36 25.04 -46.71
CA SER A 84 44.26 24.00 -45.66
C SER A 84 44.12 24.59 -44.24
N LYS A 85 44.70 25.76 -43.99
CA LYS A 85 44.57 26.49 -42.72
C LYS A 85 43.43 27.49 -42.69
N ARG A 86 42.70 27.65 -43.80
CA ARG A 86 41.52 28.51 -43.83
C ARG A 86 40.50 27.88 -42.90
N LEU A 87 40.21 28.57 -41.81
CA LEU A 87 39.11 28.21 -40.90
C LEU A 87 37.83 28.25 -41.73
N HIS A 88 37.37 27.07 -42.14
CA HIS A 88 36.05 26.92 -42.74
C HIS A 88 35.06 27.26 -41.64
N GLY A 89 34.24 28.30 -41.87
CA GLY A 89 33.34 28.85 -40.87
C GLY A 89 32.58 27.73 -40.18
N ILE A 90 32.57 27.76 -38.83
CA ILE A 90 31.87 26.80 -37.99
C ILE A 90 30.43 26.69 -38.52
N HIS A 91 30.11 25.56 -39.15
CA HIS A 91 28.73 25.24 -39.47
C HIS A 91 28.01 25.10 -38.13
N GLU A 92 27.19 26.07 -37.76
CA GLU A 92 26.27 25.94 -36.65
C GLU A 92 25.33 24.78 -36.97
N VAL A 93 25.57 23.63 -36.32
CA VAL A 93 24.72 22.45 -36.45
C VAL A 93 23.45 22.71 -35.64
N HIS A 94 22.58 23.58 -36.16
CA HIS A 94 21.27 23.85 -35.56
C HIS A 94 20.32 22.66 -35.66
N ARG A 95 20.64 21.63 -36.45
CA ARG A 95 19.73 20.53 -36.80
C ARG A 95 20.30 19.19 -36.36
N LEU A 96 19.60 18.53 -35.46
CA LEU A 96 19.92 17.17 -35.01
C LEU A 96 19.31 16.14 -35.98
N GLY A 97 20.11 15.21 -36.47
CA GLY A 97 19.63 13.95 -37.06
C GLY A 97 19.05 13.99 -38.49
N GLY A 98 19.19 15.08 -39.25
CA GLY A 98 18.82 15.12 -40.67
C GLY A 98 17.34 15.41 -40.98
N ASP A 99 16.45 15.38 -39.98
CA ASP A 99 14.99 15.57 -40.16
C ASP A 99 14.53 17.05 -40.09
N GLY A 100 15.45 18.00 -40.19
CA GLY A 100 15.10 19.43 -40.26
C GLY A 100 14.63 20.08 -38.95
N ILE A 101 14.59 19.33 -37.84
CA ILE A 101 14.15 19.81 -36.53
C ILE A 101 15.35 20.42 -35.79
N SER A 102 15.13 21.60 -35.20
CA SER A 102 16.14 22.27 -34.39
C SER A 102 16.32 21.58 -33.03
N GLU A 103 17.53 21.59 -32.46
CA GLU A 103 17.76 21.11 -31.09
C GLU A 103 16.80 21.77 -30.08
N GLU A 104 16.57 23.07 -30.26
CA GLU A 104 15.68 23.83 -29.39
C GLU A 104 14.23 23.32 -29.47
N GLU A 105 13.79 22.96 -30.67
CA GLU A 105 12.44 22.42 -30.88
C GLU A 105 12.29 21.02 -30.26
N VAL A 106 13.33 20.17 -30.34
CA VAL A 106 13.35 18.87 -29.65
C VAL A 106 13.24 19.06 -28.13
N ARG A 107 13.98 20.02 -27.57
CA ARG A 107 13.95 20.33 -26.13
C ARG A 107 12.59 20.84 -25.70
N GLN A 108 11.96 21.71 -26.49
CA GLN A 108 10.61 22.19 -26.23
C GLN A 108 9.58 21.06 -26.26
N ARG A 109 9.61 20.19 -27.28
CA ARG A 109 8.72 19.02 -27.37
C ARG A 109 8.87 18.06 -26.19
N GLN A 110 10.11 17.83 -25.74
CA GLN A 110 10.36 17.01 -24.55
C GLN A 110 9.80 17.66 -23.27
N ALA A 111 9.97 18.97 -23.11
CA ALA A 111 9.44 19.71 -21.97
C ALA A 111 7.90 19.70 -21.95
N GLU A 112 7.26 19.90 -23.10
CA GLU A 112 5.80 19.83 -23.24
C GLU A 112 5.26 18.44 -22.93
N LYS A 113 5.91 17.39 -23.46
CA LYS A 113 5.56 16.01 -23.17
C LYS A 113 5.61 15.72 -21.67
N PHE A 114 6.68 16.15 -21.00
CA PHE A 114 6.83 15.98 -19.55
C PHE A 114 5.75 16.73 -18.76
N ARG A 115 5.42 17.97 -19.15
CA ARG A 115 4.34 18.74 -18.53
C ARG A 115 2.98 18.04 -18.70
N ARG A 116 2.69 17.54 -19.89
CA ARG A 116 1.44 16.82 -20.17
C ARG A 116 1.32 15.55 -19.34
N GLU A 117 2.38 14.75 -19.27
CA GLU A 117 2.42 13.53 -18.45
C GLU A 117 2.24 13.84 -16.96
N LYS A 118 2.85 14.93 -16.48
CA LYS A 118 2.67 15.38 -15.09
C LYS A 118 1.23 15.76 -14.79
N LEU A 119 0.59 16.55 -15.67
CA LEU A 119 -0.81 16.93 -15.52
C LEU A 119 -1.74 15.71 -15.54
N GLN A 120 -1.55 14.79 -16.48
CA GLN A 120 -2.35 13.58 -16.58
C GLN A 120 -2.24 12.70 -15.32
N ARG A 121 -1.04 12.58 -14.73
CA ARG A 121 -0.86 11.86 -13.46
C ARG A 121 -1.59 12.53 -12.31
N LEU A 122 -1.55 13.86 -12.26
CA LEU A 122 -2.20 14.63 -11.20
C LEU A 122 -3.73 14.55 -11.31
N GLU A 123 -4.28 14.67 -12.52
CA GLU A 123 -5.70 14.49 -12.79
C GLU A 123 -6.18 13.08 -12.42
N LYS A 124 -5.43 12.05 -12.83
CA LYS A 124 -5.76 10.66 -12.46
C LYS A 124 -5.76 10.46 -10.95
N SER A 125 -4.71 10.93 -10.26
CA SER A 125 -4.65 10.85 -8.80
C SER A 125 -5.81 11.57 -8.12
N HIS A 126 -6.27 12.70 -8.66
CA HIS A 126 -7.41 13.43 -8.13
C HIS A 126 -8.74 12.68 -8.38
N GLN A 127 -8.92 12.11 -9.57
CA GLN A 127 -10.08 11.26 -9.88
C GLN A 127 -10.14 10.03 -8.98
N ASP A 128 -9.02 9.34 -8.78
CA ASP A 128 -8.93 8.16 -7.91
C ASP A 128 -9.32 8.52 -6.46
N GLN A 129 -8.86 9.67 -5.94
CA GLN A 129 -9.25 10.15 -4.61
C GLN A 129 -10.74 10.48 -4.51
N ILE A 130 -11.33 11.11 -5.53
CA ILE A 130 -12.77 11.38 -5.56
C ILE A 130 -13.56 10.07 -5.56
N GLN A 131 -13.16 9.11 -6.39
CA GLN A 131 -13.84 7.82 -6.48
C GLN A 131 -13.75 7.05 -5.15
N GLN A 132 -12.58 7.06 -4.49
CA GLN A 132 -12.43 6.46 -3.16
C GLN A 132 -13.35 7.11 -2.13
N LYS A 133 -13.40 8.45 -2.07
CA LYS A 133 -14.31 9.15 -1.16
C LYS A 133 -15.78 8.84 -1.43
N GLN A 134 -16.19 8.81 -2.70
CA GLN A 134 -17.57 8.44 -3.06
C GLN A 134 -17.90 7.00 -2.68
N GLN A 135 -16.93 6.08 -2.79
CA GLN A 135 -17.12 4.70 -2.38
C GLN A 135 -17.22 4.58 -0.85
N GLU A 136 -16.36 5.28 -0.11
CA GLU A 136 -16.41 5.33 1.36
C GLU A 136 -17.74 5.93 1.84
N GLU A 137 -18.23 7.00 1.23
CA GLU A 137 -19.52 7.61 1.55
C GLU A 137 -20.70 6.64 1.33
N LYS A 138 -20.69 5.91 0.21
CA LYS A 138 -21.70 4.86 -0.07
C LYS A 138 -21.65 3.75 0.97
N ASP A 139 -20.46 3.28 1.33
CA ASP A 139 -20.29 2.21 2.32
C ASP A 139 -20.77 2.66 3.72
N ILE A 140 -20.52 3.92 4.09
CA ILE A 140 -21.03 4.53 5.32
C ILE A 140 -22.55 4.61 5.28
N GLU A 141 -23.14 5.02 4.16
CA GLU A 141 -24.58 5.12 4.00
C GLU A 141 -25.26 3.74 4.13
N VAL A 142 -24.71 2.71 3.48
CA VAL A 142 -25.20 1.33 3.61
C VAL A 142 -25.13 0.86 5.06
N LYS A 143 -24.03 1.09 5.76
CA LYS A 143 -23.89 0.74 7.19
C LYS A 143 -24.89 1.48 8.06
N LYS A 144 -25.12 2.76 7.79
CA LYS A 144 -26.09 3.58 8.52
C LYS A 144 -27.52 3.11 8.30
N GLN A 145 -27.87 2.73 7.07
CA GLN A 145 -29.18 2.14 6.75
C GLN A 145 -29.36 0.78 7.44
N ALA A 146 -28.35 -0.09 7.39
CA ALA A 146 -28.38 -1.38 8.09
C ALA A 146 -28.57 -1.21 9.61
N ALA A 147 -27.83 -0.27 10.22
CA ALA A 147 -27.99 0.03 11.65
C ALA A 147 -29.40 0.54 11.97
N ARG A 148 -29.99 1.42 11.14
CA ARG A 148 -31.38 1.88 11.31
C ARG A 148 -32.40 0.76 11.21
N LEU A 149 -32.22 -0.17 10.28
CA LEU A 149 -33.10 -1.33 10.15
C LEU A 149 -33.00 -2.23 11.40
N GLN A 150 -31.78 -2.48 11.88
CA GLN A 150 -31.54 -3.27 13.07
C GLN A 150 -32.14 -2.62 14.33
N THR A 151 -32.03 -1.29 14.48
CA THR A 151 -32.65 -0.58 15.61
C THR A 151 -34.17 -0.68 15.55
N MET A 152 -34.78 -0.53 14.36
CA MET A 152 -36.23 -0.69 14.21
C MET A 152 -36.70 -2.12 14.51
N GLU A 153 -35.93 -3.13 14.11
CA GLU A 153 -36.24 -4.53 14.41
C GLU A 153 -36.17 -4.80 15.92
N ASN A 154 -35.14 -4.28 16.59
CA ASN A 154 -34.98 -4.41 18.03
C ASN A 154 -36.10 -3.69 18.79
N GLU A 155 -36.48 -2.47 18.39
CA GLU A 155 -37.61 -1.75 18.98
C GLU A 155 -38.92 -2.53 18.80
N LYS A 156 -39.13 -3.14 17.64
CA LYS A 156 -40.31 -3.99 17.39
C LYS A 156 -40.32 -5.20 18.31
N LYS A 157 -39.17 -5.89 18.48
CA LYS A 157 -39.03 -7.04 19.41
C LYS A 157 -39.32 -6.64 20.85
N VAL A 158 -38.75 -5.52 21.32
CA VAL A 158 -39.00 -5.02 22.67
C VAL A 158 -40.49 -4.70 22.88
N ARG A 159 -41.17 -4.08 21.91
CA ARG A 159 -42.61 -3.84 22.01
C ARG A 159 -43.43 -5.12 22.05
N THR A 160 -43.09 -6.12 21.23
CA THR A 160 -43.80 -7.42 21.27
C THR A 160 -43.58 -8.17 22.57
N ASP A 161 -42.36 -8.10 23.13
CA ASP A 161 -42.05 -8.73 24.41
C ASP A 161 -42.78 -8.04 25.55
N GLN A 162 -42.87 -6.70 25.55
CA GLN A 162 -43.66 -5.95 26.52
C GLN A 162 -45.15 -6.29 26.47
N ILE A 163 -45.74 -6.42 25.27
CA ILE A 163 -47.14 -6.83 25.10
C ILE A 163 -47.34 -8.27 25.61
N ARG A 164 -46.42 -9.17 25.27
CA ARG A 164 -46.49 -10.57 25.73
C ARG A 164 -46.37 -10.68 27.25
N ASP A 165 -45.50 -9.88 27.86
CA ASP A 165 -45.34 -9.82 29.31
C ASP A 165 -46.57 -9.21 29.98
N SER A 166 -47.19 -8.17 29.40
CA SER A 166 -48.46 -7.63 29.94
C SER A 166 -49.59 -8.65 29.85
N ASP A 167 -49.72 -9.37 28.74
CA ASP A 167 -50.74 -10.41 28.57
C ASP A 167 -50.53 -11.56 29.55
N ARG A 168 -49.26 -11.95 29.76
CA ARG A 168 -48.90 -12.97 30.76
C ARG A 168 -49.24 -12.52 32.18
N ARG A 169 -48.97 -11.26 32.53
CA ARG A 169 -49.35 -10.70 33.85
C ARG A 169 -50.85 -10.71 34.04
N VAL A 170 -51.62 -10.20 33.08
CA VAL A 170 -53.10 -10.22 33.14
C VAL A 170 -53.63 -11.64 33.28
N THR A 171 -53.04 -12.60 32.56
CA THR A 171 -53.43 -14.01 32.66
C THR A 171 -53.12 -14.60 34.04
N MET A 172 -51.94 -14.29 34.60
CA MET A 172 -51.54 -14.73 35.94
C MET A 172 -52.39 -14.08 37.03
N ASP A 173 -52.68 -12.79 36.92
CA ASP A 173 -53.56 -12.08 37.87
C ASP A 173 -54.97 -12.68 37.84
N ARG A 174 -55.50 -12.98 36.65
CA ARG A 174 -56.80 -13.66 36.50
C ARG A 174 -56.78 -15.08 37.10
N LEU A 175 -55.71 -15.82 36.89
CA LEU A 175 -55.55 -17.16 37.47
C LEU A 175 -55.49 -17.09 39.00
N THR A 176 -54.75 -16.11 39.53
CA THR A 176 -54.61 -15.88 40.97
C THR A 176 -55.95 -15.52 41.61
N HIS A 177 -56.71 -14.61 41.00
CA HIS A 177 -58.07 -14.30 41.45
C HIS A 177 -59.01 -15.51 41.41
N GLN A 178 -58.90 -16.37 40.40
CA GLN A 178 -59.67 -17.62 40.36
C GLN A 178 -59.31 -18.55 41.52
N TYR A 179 -58.04 -18.62 41.91
CA TYR A 179 -57.62 -19.37 43.09
C TYR A 179 -58.07 -18.71 44.39
N ASP A 180 -58.02 -17.39 44.51
CA ASP A 180 -58.53 -16.66 45.68
C ASP A 180 -60.04 -16.87 45.85
N ASP A 181 -60.82 -16.83 44.75
CA ASP A 181 -62.26 -17.10 44.77
C ASP A 181 -62.57 -18.56 45.15
N MET A 182 -61.75 -19.52 44.69
CA MET A 182 -61.88 -20.92 45.12
C MET A 182 -61.46 -21.13 46.58
N ASN A 183 -60.46 -20.39 47.06
CA ASN A 183 -59.94 -20.51 48.42
C ASN A 183 -60.90 -19.86 49.44
N ILE A 184 -61.57 -18.77 49.07
CA ILE A 184 -62.61 -18.11 49.89
C ILE A 184 -63.86 -19.01 50.02
N SER A 185 -64.13 -19.90 49.07
CA SER A 185 -65.23 -20.88 49.17
C SER A 185 -64.89 -22.15 49.97
N SER A 186 -63.62 -22.39 50.32
CA SER A 186 -63.18 -23.59 51.05
C SER A 186 -62.82 -23.37 52.52
N ASP A 187 -62.75 -22.12 52.98
CA ASP A 187 -62.27 -21.79 54.33
C ASP A 187 -63.36 -21.32 55.32
N THR A 188 -64.39 -22.16 55.46
CA THR A 188 -65.11 -22.24 56.74
C THR A 188 -65.31 -23.72 57.14
N ASN A 189 -64.40 -24.24 57.98
CA ASN A 189 -64.58 -25.35 58.94
C ASN A 189 -63.99 -26.76 58.68
N GLN A 190 -63.19 -27.06 57.64
CA GLN A 190 -62.70 -28.44 57.43
C GLN A 190 -61.24 -28.75 57.84
N THR A 191 -60.33 -27.77 57.89
CA THR A 191 -58.90 -28.04 58.15
C THR A 191 -58.55 -28.23 59.63
N ARG A 192 -59.37 -27.73 60.57
CA ARG A 192 -59.16 -27.95 62.01
C ARG A 192 -59.55 -29.37 62.44
N SER A 193 -60.57 -29.96 61.80
CA SER A 193 -61.09 -31.30 62.11
C SER A 193 -60.16 -32.44 61.66
N HIS A 194 -59.36 -32.23 60.61
CA HIS A 194 -58.47 -33.27 60.10
C HIS A 194 -57.14 -33.38 60.86
N SER A 195 -56.65 -32.29 61.43
CA SER A 195 -55.42 -32.33 62.25
C SER A 195 -55.65 -32.96 63.62
N GLU A 196 -56.84 -32.81 64.22
CA GLU A 196 -57.20 -33.46 65.49
C GLU A 196 -57.45 -34.96 65.32
N THR A 197 -58.07 -35.40 64.21
CA THR A 197 -58.30 -36.83 63.92
C THR A 197 -57.01 -37.59 63.65
N LEU A 198 -56.07 -36.99 62.91
CA LEU A 198 -54.77 -37.62 62.68
C LEU A 198 -53.93 -37.74 63.96
N LYS A 199 -54.06 -36.78 64.90
CA LYS A 199 -53.36 -36.87 66.18
C LYS A 199 -53.96 -37.98 67.06
N SER A 200 -55.28 -38.12 67.10
CA SER A 200 -55.94 -39.17 67.90
C SER A 200 -55.65 -40.57 67.37
N GLU A 201 -55.63 -40.77 66.05
CA GLU A 201 -55.27 -42.06 65.43
C GLU A 201 -53.81 -42.46 65.70
N LYS A 202 -52.88 -41.50 65.67
CA LYS A 202 -51.48 -41.77 66.00
C LYS A 202 -51.30 -42.12 67.47
N LEU A 203 -52.04 -41.46 68.36
CA LEU A 203 -52.01 -41.73 69.79
C LEU A 203 -52.60 -43.11 70.11
N SER A 204 -53.69 -43.51 69.44
CA SER A 204 -54.24 -44.86 69.60
C SER A 204 -53.27 -45.95 69.12
N THR A 205 -52.56 -45.70 68.01
CA THR A 205 -51.55 -46.64 67.48
C THR A 205 -50.38 -46.81 68.46
N LEU A 206 -49.87 -45.71 69.03
CA LEU A 206 -48.81 -45.75 70.04
C LEU A 206 -49.23 -46.48 71.32
N ARG A 207 -50.48 -46.28 71.76
CA ARG A 207 -51.05 -46.96 72.93
C ARG A 207 -51.15 -48.47 72.76
N GLU A 208 -51.44 -48.94 71.54
CA GLU A 208 -51.46 -50.37 71.23
C GLU A 208 -50.05 -50.97 71.24
N MET A 209 -49.05 -50.25 70.71
CA MET A 209 -47.66 -50.73 70.66
C MET A 209 -46.95 -50.69 72.02
N LEU A 210 -47.27 -49.70 72.87
CA LEU A 210 -46.58 -49.43 74.13
C LEU A 210 -47.59 -49.32 75.30
N PRO A 211 -48.27 -50.41 75.69
CA PRO A 211 -49.36 -50.36 76.66
C PRO A 211 -48.93 -50.04 78.11
N HIS A 212 -47.62 -50.05 78.38
CA HIS A 212 -47.04 -49.77 79.70
C HIS A 212 -46.67 -48.29 79.91
N ILE A 213 -46.75 -47.47 78.86
CA ILE A 213 -46.40 -46.05 78.91
C ILE A 213 -47.67 -45.22 79.10
N ASP A 214 -47.59 -44.20 79.95
CA ASP A 214 -48.72 -43.32 80.23
C ASP A 214 -49.08 -42.44 79.03
N ASP A 215 -50.38 -42.17 78.84
CA ASP A 215 -50.91 -41.42 77.70
C ASP A 215 -50.34 -39.99 77.65
N GLN A 216 -50.02 -39.39 78.81
CA GLN A 216 -49.41 -38.05 78.88
C GLN A 216 -47.99 -38.04 78.29
N THR A 217 -47.21 -39.08 78.55
CA THR A 217 -45.86 -39.23 77.99
C THR A 217 -45.93 -39.45 76.49
N LEU A 218 -46.85 -40.31 76.01
CA LEU A 218 -47.05 -40.53 74.58
C LEU A 218 -47.46 -39.24 73.85
N GLN A 219 -48.34 -38.44 74.44
CA GLN A 219 -48.76 -37.16 73.88
C GLN A 219 -47.61 -36.15 73.80
N TYR A 220 -46.76 -36.09 74.83
CA TYR A 220 -45.57 -35.23 74.85
C TYR A 220 -44.59 -35.60 73.73
N HIS A 221 -44.29 -36.89 73.54
CA HIS A 221 -43.41 -37.34 72.45
C HIS A 221 -44.06 -37.14 71.07
N LEU A 222 -45.38 -37.29 70.95
CA LEU A 222 -46.13 -36.97 69.73
C LEU A 222 -45.95 -35.51 69.29
N GLU A 223 -45.90 -34.58 70.23
CA GLU A 223 -45.65 -33.16 69.96
C GLU A 223 -44.19 -32.88 69.59
N ILE A 224 -43.23 -33.46 70.31
CA ILE A 224 -41.79 -33.28 70.04
C ILE A 224 -41.41 -33.82 68.66
N TYR A 225 -41.88 -35.02 68.33
CA TYR A 225 -41.49 -35.72 67.11
C TYR A 225 -42.43 -35.44 65.93
N ASN A 226 -43.24 -34.37 66.00
CA ASN A 226 -44.20 -33.97 64.96
C ASN A 226 -45.09 -35.12 64.46
N GLY A 227 -45.43 -36.04 65.36
CA GLY A 227 -46.22 -37.24 65.07
C GLY A 227 -45.53 -38.30 64.20
N ASN A 228 -44.20 -38.41 64.26
CA ASN A 228 -43.47 -39.55 63.71
C ASN A 228 -43.44 -40.72 64.71
N ILE A 229 -44.28 -41.74 64.49
CA ILE A 229 -44.46 -42.89 65.39
C ILE A 229 -43.15 -43.70 65.54
N ASP A 230 -42.45 -43.96 64.44
CA ASP A 230 -41.27 -44.83 64.45
C ASP A 230 -40.13 -44.25 65.30
N ALA A 231 -39.96 -42.93 65.25
CA ALA A 231 -38.98 -42.23 66.07
C ALA A 231 -39.32 -42.32 67.56
N ILE A 232 -40.61 -42.15 67.91
CA ILE A 232 -41.10 -42.22 69.28
C ILE A 232 -40.92 -43.62 69.85
N VAL A 233 -41.30 -44.66 69.09
CA VAL A 233 -41.14 -46.06 69.51
C VAL A 233 -39.66 -46.39 69.68
N SER A 234 -38.80 -45.95 68.77
CA SER A 234 -37.36 -46.19 68.85
C SER A 234 -36.74 -45.57 70.10
N GLU A 235 -37.16 -44.36 70.49
CA GLU A 235 -36.66 -43.68 71.69
C GLU A 235 -37.17 -44.34 72.98
N LEU A 236 -38.46 -44.67 73.04
CA LEU A 236 -39.08 -45.21 74.26
C LEU A 236 -38.75 -46.68 74.52
N VAL A 237 -38.37 -47.45 73.50
CA VAL A 237 -37.91 -48.84 73.66
C VAL A 237 -36.41 -48.91 73.96
N ALA A 238 -35.64 -47.89 73.59
CA ALA A 238 -34.20 -47.84 73.85
C ALA A 238 -33.86 -47.50 75.31
N ASN A 239 -34.80 -46.88 76.04
CA ASN A 239 -34.69 -46.53 77.46
C ASN A 239 -35.41 -47.54 78.35
#